data_AF-A0A353BWA8-F1
#
_entry.id   AF-A0A353BWA8-F1
#
_cell.length_a   1.000
_cell.length_b   1.000
_cell.length_c   1.000
_cell.angle_alpha   90.00
_cell.angle_beta   90.00
_cell.angle_gamma   90.00
#
_symmetry.space_group_name_H-M   'P 1'
#
loop_
_entity.id
_entity.type
_entity.pdbx_description
1 polymer ?
#
loop_
_entity_poly.entity_id
_entity_poly.type
_entity_poly.pdbx_seq_one_letter_code
_entity_poly.pdbx_strand_id
1 'polypeptide(L)'
;IISVSNVLVLGINLASDVYYPTYISAARIMIGTYVHGFELILSIVFILGAFVKTSVYFSVCCKALARTFGFQDNYRFIVTPIGLLIFGASLFFFEGPLDYTSWLKADLVPYSIPYIIIIPIITFIVAEIRTKKI
;
A
#
# COMPACT_ATOMS: atom_id res chain seq x y z
N ILE A 1 -15.56 7.53 7.89
CA ILE A 1 -15.57 9.01 7.66
C ILE A 1 -15.47 9.30 6.17
N ILE A 2 -14.35 8.98 5.50
CA ILE A 2 -14.12 9.30 4.07
C ILE A 2 -15.20 8.71 3.14
N SER A 3 -15.55 7.42 3.30
CA SER A 3 -16.59 6.79 2.49
C SER A 3 -17.98 7.40 2.70
N VAL A 4 -18.27 7.83 3.94
CA VAL A 4 -19.54 8.50 4.27
C VAL A 4 -19.59 9.87 3.60
N SER A 5 -18.51 10.65 3.69
CA SER A 5 -18.40 11.95 3.02
C SER A 5 -18.55 11.84 1.50
N ASN A 6 -17.93 10.84 0.87
CA ASN A 6 -18.06 10.63 -0.57
C ASN A 6 -19.51 10.32 -0.99
N VAL A 7 -20.21 9.47 -0.22
CA VAL A 7 -21.62 9.13 -0.48
C VAL A 7 -22.53 10.36 -0.27
N LEU A 8 -22.27 11.19 0.74
CA LEU A 8 -23.04 12.42 0.95
C LEU A 8 -22.86 13.44 -0.19
N VAL A 9 -21.68 13.51 -0.80
CA VAL A 9 -21.36 14.47 -1.87
C VAL A 9 -21.79 13.97 -3.26
N LEU A 10 -21.58 12.69 -3.55
CA LEU A 10 -21.85 12.10 -4.88
C LEU A 10 -23.22 11.41 -4.96
N GLY A 11 -23.81 11.04 -3.83
CA GLY A 11 -24.94 10.11 -3.77
C GLY A 11 -24.49 8.64 -3.87
N ILE A 12 -25.35 7.72 -3.42
CA ILE A 12 -25.03 6.29 -3.32
C ILE A 12 -24.74 5.61 -4.67
N ASN A 13 -25.49 5.98 -5.72
CA ASN A 13 -25.33 5.39 -7.05
C ASN A 13 -23.96 5.75 -7.65
N LEU A 14 -23.65 7.05 -7.73
CA LEU A 14 -22.38 7.51 -8.29
C LEU A 14 -21.17 7.12 -7.43
N ALA A 15 -21.29 7.13 -6.09
CA ALA A 15 -20.17 6.75 -5.23
C ALA A 15 -19.79 5.26 -5.32
N SER A 16 -20.73 4.41 -5.72
CA SER A 16 -20.52 2.96 -5.84
C SER A 16 -19.99 2.54 -7.22
N ASP A 17 -20.30 3.32 -8.26
CA ASP A 17 -19.91 3.02 -9.65
C ASP A 17 -18.54 3.56 -10.05
N VAL A 18 -17.98 4.51 -9.28
CA VAL A 18 -16.71 5.16 -9.61
C VAL A 18 -15.52 4.59 -8.84
N TYR A 19 -14.38 4.43 -9.52
CA TYR A 19 -13.16 3.84 -8.95
C TYR A 19 -12.50 4.69 -7.86
N TYR A 20 -12.51 6.01 -8.04
CA TYR A 20 -11.90 6.95 -7.11
C TYR A 20 -12.94 8.01 -6.68
N PRO A 21 -13.93 7.63 -5.83
CA PRO A 21 -15.01 8.54 -5.45
C PRO A 21 -14.47 9.77 -4.73
N THR A 22 -13.42 9.63 -3.91
CA THR A 22 -12.77 10.75 -3.23
C THR A 22 -12.20 11.79 -4.21
N TYR A 23 -11.70 11.33 -5.36
CA TYR A 23 -11.15 12.19 -6.39
C TYR A 23 -12.25 13.04 -7.05
N ILE A 24 -13.36 12.39 -7.42
CA ILE A 24 -14.51 13.04 -8.06
C ILE A 24 -15.24 13.96 -7.06
N SER A 25 -15.37 13.53 -5.80
CA SER A 25 -15.89 14.37 -4.72
C SER A 25 -15.07 15.64 -4.56
N ALA A 26 -13.73 15.54 -4.65
CA ALA A 26 -12.85 16.68 -4.53
C ALA A 26 -12.80 17.57 -5.78
N ALA A 27 -12.99 16.99 -6.96
CA ALA A 27 -13.15 17.74 -8.21
C ALA A 27 -14.41 18.62 -8.19
N ARG A 28 -15.46 18.21 -7.47
CA ARG A 28 -16.68 19.00 -7.26
C ARG A 28 -16.53 20.12 -6.23
N ILE A 29 -15.39 20.21 -5.52
CA ILE A 29 -15.16 21.28 -4.55
C ILE A 29 -14.90 22.57 -5.32
N MET A 30 -15.90 23.45 -5.33
CA MET A 30 -15.83 24.81 -5.84
C MET A 30 -16.09 25.75 -4.68
N ILE A 31 -15.08 26.54 -4.27
CA ILE A 31 -15.23 27.56 -3.23
C ILE A 31 -15.34 28.92 -3.93
N GLY A 32 -16.57 29.42 -4.06
CA GLY A 32 -16.88 30.66 -4.76
C GLY A 32 -16.58 30.56 -6.27
N THR A 33 -16.10 31.64 -6.87
CA THR A 33 -15.82 31.75 -8.32
C THR A 33 -14.36 31.54 -8.71
N TYR A 34 -13.43 31.43 -7.74
CA TYR A 34 -11.99 31.52 -8.01
C TYR A 34 -11.20 30.27 -7.63
N VAL A 35 -11.66 29.50 -6.63
CA VAL A 35 -10.91 28.33 -6.16
C VAL A 35 -11.47 27.06 -6.80
N HIS A 36 -10.75 26.61 -7.83
CA HIS A 36 -10.95 25.36 -8.54
C HIS A 36 -9.65 24.54 -8.51
N GLY A 37 -9.72 23.23 -8.74
CA GLY A 37 -8.52 22.39 -8.93
C GLY A 37 -7.95 21.71 -7.69
N PHE A 38 -8.76 21.52 -6.63
CA PHE A 38 -8.38 20.67 -5.48
C PHE A 38 -8.00 19.24 -5.88
N GLU A 39 -8.59 18.75 -6.98
CA GLU A 39 -8.26 17.50 -7.64
C GLU A 39 -6.76 17.36 -7.98
N LEU A 40 -6.12 18.45 -8.41
CA LEU A 40 -4.71 18.46 -8.79
C LEU A 40 -3.80 18.28 -7.58
N ILE A 41 -4.13 18.95 -6.46
CA ILE A 41 -3.40 18.82 -5.19
C ILE A 41 -3.50 17.38 -4.68
N LEU A 42 -4.70 16.79 -4.71
CA LEU A 42 -4.90 15.40 -4.30
C LEU A 42 -4.14 14.42 -5.19
N SER A 43 -4.10 14.65 -6.50
CA SER A 43 -3.30 13.84 -7.44
C SER A 43 -1.83 13.84 -7.05
N ILE A 44 -1.27 15.02 -6.78
CA ILE A 44 0.14 15.18 -6.41
C ILE A 44 0.44 14.46 -5.09
N VAL A 45 -0.39 14.67 -4.06
CA VAL A 45 -0.23 14.01 -2.76
C VAL A 45 -0.32 12.49 -2.91
N PHE A 46 -1.24 11.99 -3.75
CA PHE A 46 -1.41 10.57 -3.99
C PHE A 46 -0.19 9.95 -4.69
N ILE A 47 0.31 10.59 -5.75
CA ILE A 47 1.48 10.13 -6.51
C ILE A 47 2.74 10.16 -5.63
N LEU A 48 2.98 11.26 -4.90
CA LEU A 48 4.11 11.36 -4.00
C LEU A 48 4.02 10.35 -2.85
N GLY A 49 2.84 10.18 -2.27
CA GLY A 49 2.60 9.20 -1.22
C GLY A 49 2.87 7.77 -1.71
N ALA A 50 2.38 7.41 -2.90
CA ALA A 50 2.64 6.13 -3.53
C ALA A 50 4.15 5.93 -3.79
N PHE A 51 4.83 6.96 -4.31
CA PHE A 51 6.27 6.91 -4.57
C PHE A 51 7.10 6.67 -3.30
N VAL A 52 6.83 7.44 -2.23
CA VAL A 52 7.53 7.30 -0.96
C VAL A 52 7.27 5.92 -0.35
N LYS A 53 6.01 5.49 -0.33
CA LYS A 53 5.61 4.18 0.20
C LYS A 53 6.34 3.04 -0.52
N THR A 54 6.33 3.04 -1.84
CA THR A 54 7.00 2.03 -2.66
C THR A 54 8.52 2.06 -2.46
N SER A 55 9.11 3.25 -2.35
CA SER A 55 10.55 3.41 -2.09
C SER A 55 10.96 2.81 -0.74
N VAL A 56 10.17 3.03 0.31
CA VAL A 56 10.42 2.46 1.63
C VAL A 56 10.32 0.93 1.59
N TYR A 57 9.27 0.38 0.98
CA TYR A 57 9.09 -1.07 0.87
C TYR A 57 10.21 -1.73 0.08
N PHE A 58 10.62 -1.11 -1.04
CA PHE A 58 11.72 -1.57 -1.84
C PHE A 58 13.04 -1.60 -1.05
N SER A 59 13.34 -0.53 -0.31
CA SER A 59 14.55 -0.45 0.53
C SER A 59 14.56 -1.51 1.63
N VAL A 60 13.43 -1.71 2.32
CA VAL A 60 13.29 -2.74 3.36
C VAL A 60 13.44 -4.14 2.78
N CYS A 61 12.82 -4.41 1.63
CA CYS A 61 12.93 -5.70 0.94
C CYS A 61 14.39 -6.02 0.57
N CYS A 62 15.11 -5.06 -0.03
CA CYS A 62 16.53 -5.23 -0.37
C CYS A 62 17.38 -5.51 0.87
N LYS A 63 17.16 -4.78 1.97
CA LYS A 63 17.89 -4.99 3.23
C LYS A 63 17.55 -6.32 3.90
N ALA A 64 16.28 -6.73 3.87
CA ALA A 64 15.84 -8.00 4.43
C ALA A 64 16.51 -9.17 3.69
N LEU A 65 16.47 -9.16 2.36
CA LEU A 65 17.12 -10.18 1.53
C LEU A 65 18.63 -10.19 1.70
N ALA A 66 19.29 -9.02 1.70
CA ALA A 66 20.72 -8.93 1.93
C ALA A 66 21.13 -9.55 3.29
N ARG A 67 20.32 -9.35 4.34
CA ARG A 67 20.55 -9.98 5.66
C ARG A 67 20.32 -11.48 5.64
N THR A 68 19.26 -11.96 4.99
CA THR A 68 18.96 -13.40 4.90
C THR A 68 20.06 -14.18 4.17
N PHE A 69 20.66 -13.59 3.13
CA PHE A 69 21.73 -14.21 2.35
C PHE A 69 23.16 -13.88 2.86
N GLY A 70 23.31 -13.15 3.96
CA GLY A 70 24.60 -12.87 4.59
C GLY A 70 25.43 -11.75 3.93
N PHE A 71 24.88 -11.00 2.98
CA PHE A 71 25.54 -9.88 2.29
C PHE A 71 25.38 -8.54 3.04
N GLN A 72 25.81 -8.51 4.30
CA GLN A 72 25.53 -7.39 5.22
C GLN A 72 26.12 -6.04 4.78
N ASP A 73 27.28 -6.04 4.11
CA ASP A 73 28.03 -4.81 3.80
C ASP A 73 27.68 -4.17 2.45
N ASN A 74 27.18 -4.94 1.47
CA ASN A 74 26.99 -4.45 0.09
C ASN A 74 25.61 -4.80 -0.48
N TYR A 75 24.57 -4.15 0.04
CA TYR A 75 23.21 -4.29 -0.49
C TYR A 75 23.05 -3.75 -1.91
N ARG A 76 23.94 -2.86 -2.39
CA ARG A 76 23.86 -2.22 -3.72
C ARG A 76 23.82 -3.21 -4.88
N PHE A 77 24.51 -4.35 -4.77
CA PHE A 77 24.53 -5.37 -5.81
C PHE A 77 23.16 -6.07 -5.96
N ILE A 78 22.42 -6.18 -4.86
CA ILE A 78 21.13 -6.88 -4.78
C ILE A 78 19.96 -5.97 -5.18
N VAL A 79 20.14 -4.65 -5.14
CA VAL A 79 19.09 -3.67 -5.52
C VAL A 79 18.65 -3.85 -6.97
N THR A 80 19.58 -3.97 -7.92
CA THR A 80 19.28 -4.10 -9.35
C THR A 80 18.46 -5.35 -9.69
N PRO A 81 18.87 -6.58 -9.28
CA PRO A 81 18.08 -7.77 -9.58
C PRO A 81 16.71 -7.77 -8.89
N ILE A 82 16.61 -7.29 -7.65
CA ILE A 82 15.31 -7.19 -6.96
C ILE A 82 14.40 -6.17 -7.65
N GLY A 83 14.93 -5.01 -8.05
CA GLY A 83 14.17 -3.99 -8.77
C GLY A 83 13.59 -4.54 -10.07
N LEU A 84 14.40 -5.29 -10.83
CA LEU A 84 13.96 -5.92 -12.07
C LEU A 84 12.90 -7.01 -11.81
N LEU A 85 13.09 -7.82 -10.77
CA LEU A 85 12.12 -8.85 -10.37
C LEU A 85 10.78 -8.25 -9.95
N ILE A 86 10.78 -7.19 -9.14
CA ILE A 86 9.55 -6.51 -8.70
C ILE A 86 8.84 -5.88 -9.90
N PHE A 87 9.60 -5.23 -10.79
CA PHE A 87 9.04 -4.62 -11.99
C PHE A 87 8.41 -5.68 -12.92
N GLY A 88 9.15 -6.76 -13.19
CA GLY A 88 8.65 -7.87 -14.00
C GLY A 88 7.44 -8.54 -13.37
N ALA A 89 7.48 -8.84 -12.06
CA ALA A 89 6.37 -9.41 -11.32
C ALA A 89 5.12 -8.53 -11.40
N SER A 90 5.26 -7.21 -11.31
CA SER A 90 4.11 -6.29 -11.42
C SER A 90 3.35 -6.45 -12.74
N LEU A 91 4.01 -6.81 -13.84
CA LEU A 91 3.37 -7.03 -15.14
C LEU A 91 2.64 -8.38 -15.22
N PHE A 92 3.05 -9.36 -14.42
CA PHE A 92 2.42 -10.68 -14.37
C PHE A 92 1.27 -10.78 -13.37
N PHE A 93 1.34 -10.04 -12.26
CA PHE A 93 0.37 -10.16 -11.18
C PHE A 93 -0.93 -9.39 -11.40
N PHE A 94 -0.89 -8.27 -12.13
CA PHE A 94 -2.05 -7.40 -12.31
C PHE A 94 -2.14 -6.90 -13.74
N GLU A 95 -3.25 -7.20 -14.43
CA GLU A 95 -3.49 -6.71 -15.80
C GLU A 95 -3.88 -5.23 -15.83
N GLY A 96 -4.33 -4.68 -14.70
CA GLY A 96 -4.65 -3.28 -14.58
C GLY A 96 -5.04 -2.83 -13.17
N PRO A 97 -5.37 -1.54 -12.99
CA PRO A 97 -5.71 -0.98 -11.68
C PRO A 97 -6.94 -1.62 -11.03
N LEU A 98 -7.88 -2.12 -11.85
CA LEU A 98 -9.12 -2.70 -11.36
C LEU A 98 -8.86 -4.03 -10.65
N ASP A 99 -8.10 -4.88 -11.33
CA ASP A 99 -7.68 -6.18 -10.84
C ASP A 99 -6.88 -6.05 -9.54
N TYR A 100 -5.99 -5.06 -9.48
CA TYR A 100 -5.28 -4.70 -8.26
C TYR A 100 -6.23 -4.33 -7.11
N THR A 101 -7.26 -3.51 -7.37
CA THR A 101 -8.21 -3.11 -6.31
C THR A 101 -9.14 -4.23 -5.87
N SER A 102 -9.51 -5.16 -6.76
CA SER A 102 -10.28 -6.36 -6.39
C SER A 102 -9.44 -7.30 -5.53
N TRP A 103 -8.18 -7.56 -5.92
CA TRP A 103 -7.23 -8.34 -5.12
C TRP A 103 -7.01 -7.73 -3.74
N LEU A 104 -6.92 -6.39 -3.66
CA LEU A 104 -6.76 -5.68 -2.40
C LEU A 104 -7.93 -5.90 -1.42
N LYS A 105 -9.15 -6.08 -1.95
CA LYS A 105 -10.36 -6.27 -1.13
C LYS A 105 -10.59 -7.75 -0.79
N ALA A 106 -10.37 -8.64 -1.76
CA ALA A 106 -10.67 -10.06 -1.61
C ALA A 106 -9.52 -10.84 -0.94
N ASP A 107 -8.29 -10.61 -1.38
CA ASP A 107 -7.17 -11.51 -1.11
C ASP A 107 -6.14 -10.92 -0.13
N LEU A 108 -6.00 -9.59 -0.07
CA LEU A 108 -5.07 -8.95 0.86
C LEU A 108 -5.43 -9.25 2.32
N VAL A 109 -6.72 -9.27 2.65
CA VAL A 109 -7.20 -9.53 4.03
C VAL A 109 -6.74 -10.91 4.51
N PRO A 110 -7.09 -12.03 3.84
CA PRO A 110 -6.62 -13.35 4.27
C PRO A 110 -5.09 -13.48 4.21
N TYR A 111 -4.43 -12.84 3.24
CA TYR A 111 -2.96 -12.82 3.16
C TYR A 111 -2.29 -12.12 4.36
N SER A 112 -2.91 -11.07 4.90
CA SER A 112 -2.33 -10.25 5.99
C SER A 112 -2.45 -10.89 7.38
N ILE A 113 -3.47 -11.73 7.60
CA ILE A 113 -3.75 -12.41 8.87
C ILE A 113 -2.52 -13.14 9.46
N PRO A 114 -1.79 -13.99 8.71
CA PRO A 114 -0.65 -14.70 9.27
C PRO A 114 0.44 -13.74 9.77
N TYR A 115 0.70 -12.64 9.07
CA TYR A 115 1.73 -11.69 9.48
C TYR A 115 1.34 -10.89 10.73
N ILE A 116 0.06 -10.54 10.86
CA ILE A 116 -0.46 -9.77 12.00
C ILE A 116 -0.66 -10.65 13.24
N ILE A 117 -1.02 -11.92 13.07
CA ILE A 117 -1.39 -12.79 14.20
C ILE A 117 -0.30 -13.81 14.52
N ILE A 118 0.21 -14.53 13.52
CA ILE A 118 1.13 -15.66 13.75
C ILE A 118 2.50 -15.17 14.22
N ILE A 119 3.09 -14.15 13.57
CA ILE A 119 4.40 -13.60 13.94
C ILE A 119 4.44 -13.11 15.39
N PRO A 120 3.51 -12.27 15.89
CA PRO A 120 3.55 -11.82 17.27
C PRO A 120 3.24 -12.94 18.26
N ILE A 121 2.36 -13.89 17.94
CA ILE A 121 2.10 -15.04 18.84
C ILE A 121 3.36 -15.90 18.98
N ILE A 122 4.05 -16.22 17.89
CA ILE A 122 5.30 -16.98 17.95
C ILE A 122 6.34 -16.22 18.77
N THR A 123 6.48 -14.92 18.51
CA THR A 123 7.42 -14.06 19.24
C THR A 123 7.10 -14.03 20.73
N PHE A 124 5.82 -13.94 21.10
CA PHE A 124 5.35 -13.95 22.48
C PHE A 124 5.60 -15.29 23.17
N ILE A 125 5.30 -16.41 22.51
CA ILE A 125 5.57 -17.76 23.03
C ILE A 125 7.09 -17.95 23.24
N VAL A 126 7.92 -17.57 22.27
CA VAL A 126 9.38 -17.65 22.39
C VAL A 126 9.89 -16.76 23.52
N ALA A 127 9.32 -15.57 23.70
CA ALA A 127 9.67 -14.69 24.81
C ALA A 127 9.31 -15.29 26.17
N GLU A 128 8.09 -15.82 26.36
CA GLU A 128 7.67 -16.47 27.60
C GLU A 128 8.55 -17.69 27.95
N ILE A 129 8.89 -18.51 26.95
CA ILE A 129 9.78 -19.66 27.15
C ILE A 129 11.18 -19.23 27.58
N ARG A 130 11.70 -18.12 27.03
CA ARG A 130 13.02 -17.58 27.41
C ARG A 130 13.02 -16.91 28.77
N THR A 131 11.95 -16.22 29.14
CA THR A 131 11.83 -15.51 30.43
C THR A 131 11.57 -16.47 31.59
N LYS A 132 10.86 -17.59 31.37
CA LYS A 132 10.66 -18.64 32.37
C LYS A 132 11.85 -19.60 32.55
N LYS A 133 12.89 -19.48 31.72
CA LYS A 133 14.11 -20.31 31.77
C LYS A 133 15.29 -19.62 32.46
N ILE A 134 14.99 -18.71 33.38
CA ILE A 134 15.91 -18.13 34.38
C ILE A 134 15.24 -18.28 35.74
#